data_AF-A0A3D1WY92-F1
#
_entry.id   AF-A0A3D1WY92-F1
#
_cell.length_a   1.000
_cell.length_b   1.000
_cell.length_c   1.000
_cell.angle_alpha   90.00
_cell.angle_beta   90.00
_cell.angle_gamma   90.00
#
_symmetry.space_group_name_H-M   'P 1'
#
loop_
_entity.id
_entity.type
_entity.pdbx_description
1 polymer ?
#
loop_
_entity_poly.entity_id
_entity_poly.type
_entity_poly.pdbx_seq_one_letter_code
_entity_poly.pdbx_strand_id
1 'polypeptide(L)'
;MKKEGMVRVSTILLVLVLVLGLTACGAQDAASTSSSVPATTAAPVASSAPVTQEKAVEAARQGSALEFTDMGKYKKEPGYKIGYSFHGGGISFDIESINAFKWVAEEKFGVVIDELYVTEAQFDVAKQISDIEDMLVKGIDGLVVSPTSPTAIIPVIDKLHDQGIPVVVVLGEYDGSKFTAYRATDAQAFGRVGAEWLVEKLTEKNGAPKGDIIAIRGVAGAAADVGRWERGAKPVFDSYPDIKVVGEGQGLWAYDEGRRVAESLLTAHPDVDGIWSCGGQMSLAAAEVIEEKGLDLIPITGEDYNGFYKYWVANKDRGFTSISPTYPSWIATEGLDTLISVLMGESVVKTLLYPPPMVTDDTVENYVAPDLPDSIWVATSVPHEILKQWYK
;
A
#
# COMPACT_ATOMS: atom_id res chain seq x y z
N MET A 1 -48.41 -21.73 -50.33
CA MET A 1 -47.46 -20.70 -50.79
C MET A 1 -46.18 -20.91 -49.97
N LYS A 2 -45.11 -21.58 -50.43
CA LYS A 2 -44.08 -21.17 -51.43
C LYS A 2 -43.76 -19.66 -51.28
N LYS A 3 -42.55 -19.19 -50.99
CA LYS A 3 -41.20 -19.64 -51.43
C LYS A 3 -40.08 -18.89 -50.68
N GLU A 4 -38.88 -19.50 -50.68
CA GLU A 4 -37.51 -18.92 -50.80
C GLU A 4 -36.98 -18.03 -49.65
N GLY A 5 -35.81 -18.23 -49.04
CA GLY A 5 -34.61 -19.01 -49.37
C GLY A 5 -33.46 -18.09 -49.83
N MET A 6 -32.43 -17.84 -48.99
CA MET A 6 -31.06 -17.58 -49.48
C MET A 6 -30.00 -17.71 -48.36
N VAL A 7 -28.96 -18.51 -48.67
CA VAL A 7 -27.72 -18.73 -47.93
C VAL A 7 -26.58 -17.98 -48.64
N ARG A 8 -25.57 -17.49 -47.89
CA ARG A 8 -24.15 -17.21 -48.27
C ARG A 8 -23.44 -16.79 -46.96
N VAL A 9 -22.44 -17.46 -46.35
CA VAL A 9 -21.14 -18.04 -46.75
C VAL A 9 -20.03 -17.01 -47.05
N SER A 10 -18.93 -17.14 -46.29
CA SER A 10 -17.57 -16.57 -46.42
C SER A 10 -17.37 -15.14 -45.89
N THR A 11 -16.29 -14.76 -45.19
CA THR A 11 -14.88 -15.20 -45.22
C THR A 11 -14.15 -14.75 -43.94
N ILE A 12 -13.40 -15.65 -43.30
CA ILE A 12 -12.42 -15.34 -42.25
C ILE A 12 -11.10 -14.94 -42.95
N LEU A 13 -10.57 -13.74 -42.67
CA LEU A 13 -9.26 -13.31 -43.16
C LEU A 13 -8.26 -13.33 -41.99
N LEU A 14 -7.37 -14.32 -42.03
CA LEU A 14 -6.23 -14.49 -41.14
C LEU A 14 -5.06 -13.68 -41.73
N VAL A 15 -4.51 -12.70 -41.00
CA VAL A 15 -3.28 -11.99 -41.40
C VAL A 15 -2.16 -12.40 -40.44
N LEU A 16 -1.26 -13.23 -40.97
CA LEU A 16 0.03 -13.59 -40.39
C LEU A 16 1.06 -12.55 -40.86
N VAL A 17 1.75 -11.86 -39.95
CA VAL A 17 2.95 -11.07 -40.29
C VAL A 17 4.14 -11.65 -39.54
N LEU A 18 5.02 -12.29 -40.32
CA LEU A 18 6.36 -12.71 -39.96
C LEU A 18 7.32 -11.56 -40.30
N VAL A 19 8.17 -11.12 -39.37
CA VAL A 19 9.34 -10.29 -39.69
C VAL A 19 10.57 -10.88 -38.99
N LEU A 20 11.56 -11.25 -39.80
CA LEU A 20 12.90 -11.65 -39.40
C LEU A 20 13.88 -10.99 -40.38
N GLY A 21 14.90 -10.31 -39.85
CA GLY A 21 16.22 -10.28 -40.49
C GLY A 21 16.85 -8.92 -40.81
N LEU A 22 17.88 -8.61 -40.00
CA LEU A 22 19.27 -8.26 -40.41
C LEU A 22 19.69 -6.79 -40.69
N THR A 23 20.39 -6.24 -39.67
CA THR A 23 21.77 -5.67 -39.67
C THR A 23 22.25 -4.70 -40.76
N ALA A 24 22.79 -3.54 -40.36
CA ALA A 24 24.19 -3.13 -40.63
C ALA A 24 24.56 -1.77 -39.96
N CYS A 25 25.88 -1.64 -39.71
CA CYS A 25 26.63 -0.67 -38.91
C CYS A 25 26.74 0.77 -39.44
N GLY A 26 27.27 1.69 -38.60
CA GLY A 26 27.95 2.91 -39.07
C GLY A 26 28.10 4.00 -38.01
N ALA A 27 29.28 4.62 -37.94
CA ALA A 27 29.83 5.35 -36.79
C ALA A 27 29.71 6.89 -36.82
N GLN A 28 29.85 7.48 -35.61
CA GLN A 28 30.59 8.70 -35.20
C GLN A 28 30.31 10.12 -35.75
N ASP A 29 30.17 10.99 -34.75
CA ASP A 29 30.75 12.34 -34.54
C ASP A 29 29.94 13.63 -34.76
N ALA A 30 29.97 14.41 -33.68
CA ALA A 30 30.07 15.86 -33.54
C ALA A 30 28.82 16.77 -33.60
N ALA A 31 28.59 17.35 -32.41
CA ALA A 31 27.81 18.51 -32.01
C ALA A 31 27.47 19.59 -33.06
N SER A 32 26.22 20.05 -33.03
CA SER A 32 25.90 21.47 -33.07
C SER A 32 24.54 21.76 -32.42
N THR A 33 24.52 22.82 -31.62
CA THR A 33 23.39 23.38 -30.87
C THR A 33 22.35 23.99 -31.81
N SER A 34 21.08 23.59 -31.70
CA SER A 34 19.96 24.53 -31.89
C SER A 34 18.72 24.05 -31.14
N SER A 35 18.15 24.99 -30.40
CA SER A 35 16.93 24.88 -29.62
C SER A 35 15.71 24.56 -30.48
N SER A 36 14.99 23.51 -30.14
CA SER A 36 13.54 23.43 -30.32
C SER A 36 12.99 22.46 -29.28
N VAL A 37 12.14 22.97 -28.39
CA VAL A 37 11.36 22.18 -27.44
C VAL A 37 10.30 21.41 -28.24
N PRO A 38 10.24 20.07 -28.15
CA PRO A 38 9.01 19.36 -28.48
C PRO A 38 8.22 19.21 -27.18
N ALA A 39 6.96 19.65 -27.23
CA ALA A 39 5.95 19.35 -26.23
C ALA A 39 5.97 17.84 -25.93
N THR A 40 6.39 17.47 -24.72
CA THR A 40 6.35 16.08 -24.28
C THR A 40 4.92 15.80 -23.86
N THR A 41 4.22 15.04 -24.69
CA THR A 41 3.00 14.32 -24.33
C THR A 41 3.24 13.57 -23.02
N ALA A 42 2.41 13.86 -22.02
CA ALA A 42 2.42 13.19 -20.73
C ALA A 42 2.46 11.67 -20.93
N ALA A 43 3.50 11.04 -20.38
CA ALA A 43 3.58 9.60 -20.25
C ALA A 43 2.42 9.12 -19.34
N PRO A 44 1.90 7.90 -19.55
CA PRO A 44 0.89 7.34 -18.65
C PRO A 44 1.49 7.28 -17.24
N VAL A 45 0.74 7.82 -16.26
CA VAL A 45 1.02 7.68 -14.83
C VAL A 45 1.28 6.19 -14.59
N ALA A 46 2.51 5.87 -14.19
CA ALA A 46 2.84 4.51 -13.80
C ALA A 46 2.05 4.24 -12.52
N SER A 47 0.88 3.62 -12.66
CA SER A 47 0.27 2.87 -11.57
C SER A 47 1.38 2.02 -10.99
N SER A 48 1.70 2.23 -9.72
CA SER A 48 2.71 1.46 -9.02
C SER A 48 2.29 0.00 -9.12
N ALA A 49 2.84 -0.72 -10.09
CA ALA A 49 2.43 -2.10 -10.33
C ALA A 49 2.62 -2.85 -9.01
N PRO A 50 1.58 -3.52 -8.48
CA PRO A 50 1.69 -4.23 -7.22
C PRO A 50 2.89 -5.16 -7.29
N VAL A 51 3.64 -5.26 -6.19
CA VAL A 51 4.76 -6.21 -6.10
C VAL A 51 4.15 -7.59 -6.33
N THR A 52 4.42 -8.19 -7.49
CA THR A 52 3.88 -9.50 -7.82
C THR A 52 4.33 -10.53 -6.78
N GLN A 53 3.52 -11.55 -6.55
CA GLN A 53 3.88 -12.68 -5.68
C GLN A 53 5.31 -13.19 -5.99
N GLU A 54 5.71 -13.21 -7.26
CA GLU A 54 7.06 -13.60 -7.69
C GLU A 54 8.17 -12.65 -7.19
N LYS A 55 7.98 -11.32 -7.27
CA LYS A 55 8.94 -10.33 -6.76
C LYS A 55 8.99 -10.30 -5.23
N ALA A 56 7.84 -10.47 -4.56
CA ALA A 56 7.77 -10.55 -3.10
C ALA A 56 8.41 -11.84 -2.58
N VAL A 57 8.22 -12.96 -3.30
CA VAL A 57 8.90 -14.24 -3.03
C VAL A 57 10.41 -14.12 -3.20
N GLU A 58 10.87 -13.40 -4.22
CA GLU A 58 12.30 -13.16 -4.43
C GLU A 58 12.91 -12.29 -3.32
N ALA A 59 12.19 -11.26 -2.85
CA ALA A 59 12.60 -10.49 -1.68
C ALA A 59 12.63 -11.34 -0.40
N ALA A 60 11.62 -12.19 -0.19
CA ALA A 60 11.53 -13.09 0.98
C ALA A 60 12.57 -14.24 0.95
N ARG A 61 13.05 -14.62 -0.23
CA ARG A 61 14.08 -15.67 -0.44
C ARG A 61 15.42 -15.35 0.19
N GLN A 62 15.70 -14.09 0.52
CA GLN A 62 17.00 -13.67 1.03
C GLN A 62 17.30 -14.12 2.48
N GLY A 63 16.40 -14.87 3.15
CA GLY A 63 16.64 -15.33 4.53
C GLY A 63 15.96 -16.61 5.06
N SER A 64 14.98 -17.23 4.38
CA SER A 64 14.31 -18.44 4.91
C SER A 64 13.60 -19.30 3.86
N ALA A 65 13.34 -20.59 4.19
CA ALA A 65 12.50 -21.48 3.38
C ALA A 65 11.02 -21.05 3.48
N LEU A 66 10.37 -20.88 2.33
CA LEU A 66 8.94 -20.50 2.26
C LEU A 66 8.04 -21.72 2.51
N GLU A 67 7.04 -21.56 3.38
CA GLU A 67 5.95 -22.52 3.54
C GLU A 67 4.87 -22.24 2.49
N PHE A 68 4.39 -23.29 1.83
CA PHE A 68 3.34 -23.23 0.81
C PHE A 68 2.06 -23.93 1.30
N THR A 69 0.91 -23.47 0.83
CA THR A 69 -0.37 -24.16 1.06
C THR A 69 -0.44 -25.46 0.27
N ASP A 70 -1.19 -26.43 0.79
CA ASP A 70 -1.45 -27.68 0.08
C ASP A 70 -2.23 -27.44 -1.22
N MET A 71 -1.65 -27.86 -2.35
CA MET A 71 -2.29 -27.75 -3.67
C MET A 71 -3.62 -28.50 -3.69
N GLY A 72 -4.67 -27.87 -4.23
CA GLY A 72 -5.99 -28.48 -4.41
C GLY A 72 -6.82 -28.66 -3.13
N LYS A 73 -6.28 -28.41 -1.93
CA LYS A 73 -6.97 -28.63 -0.65
C LYS A 73 -8.31 -27.89 -0.53
N TYR A 74 -8.37 -26.67 -1.07
CA TYR A 74 -9.54 -25.80 -1.01
C TYR A 74 -10.24 -25.66 -2.36
N LYS A 75 -9.90 -26.52 -3.34
CA LYS A 75 -10.43 -26.41 -4.69
C LYS A 75 -11.95 -26.50 -4.69
N LYS A 76 -12.60 -25.53 -5.33
CA LYS A 76 -14.04 -25.47 -5.59
C LYS A 76 -14.29 -25.08 -7.04
N GLU A 77 -15.47 -25.39 -7.56
CA GLU A 77 -15.90 -24.90 -8.87
C GLU A 77 -16.34 -23.42 -8.75
N PRO A 78 -16.15 -22.59 -9.79
CA PRO A 78 -16.56 -21.19 -9.80
C PRO A 78 -18.06 -20.97 -9.48
N GLY A 79 -18.38 -19.77 -8.99
CA GLY A 79 -19.66 -19.44 -8.35
C GLY A 79 -19.47 -19.18 -6.85
N TYR A 80 -18.38 -18.50 -6.49
CA TYR A 80 -17.94 -18.37 -5.11
C TYR A 80 -18.74 -17.33 -4.34
N LYS A 81 -18.96 -17.61 -3.05
CA LYS A 81 -19.41 -16.64 -2.06
C LYS A 81 -18.23 -16.14 -1.24
N ILE A 82 -17.79 -14.90 -1.44
CA ILE A 82 -16.60 -14.37 -0.78
C ILE A 82 -17.00 -13.45 0.37
N GLY A 83 -16.41 -13.69 1.55
CA GLY A 83 -16.46 -12.75 2.66
C GLY A 83 -15.25 -11.82 2.66
N TYR A 84 -15.47 -10.55 2.95
CA TYR A 84 -14.43 -9.58 3.27
C TYR A 84 -14.77 -8.85 4.57
N SER A 85 -13.98 -9.09 5.62
CA SER A 85 -14.13 -8.46 6.93
C SER A 85 -12.96 -7.52 7.18
N PHE A 86 -13.22 -6.21 7.17
CA PHE A 86 -12.20 -5.19 7.38
C PHE A 86 -12.26 -4.62 8.80
N HIS A 87 -11.11 -4.35 9.43
CA HIS A 87 -11.06 -3.81 10.79
C HIS A 87 -11.69 -2.41 10.87
N GLY A 88 -11.41 -1.56 9.89
CA GLY A 88 -12.05 -0.26 9.70
C GLY A 88 -11.69 0.78 10.77
N GLY A 89 -12.38 1.91 10.70
CA GLY A 89 -12.02 3.15 11.40
C GLY A 89 -12.55 4.41 10.70
N GLY A 90 -12.85 4.26 9.41
CA GLY A 90 -13.50 5.27 8.57
C GLY A 90 -12.54 6.32 8.01
N ILE A 91 -11.23 6.09 8.11
CA ILE A 91 -10.23 6.99 7.50
C ILE A 91 -10.19 6.78 5.97
N SER A 92 -9.59 7.73 5.25
CA SER A 92 -9.53 7.69 3.78
C SER A 92 -8.87 6.40 3.25
N PHE A 93 -7.88 5.87 3.98
CA PHE A 93 -7.21 4.61 3.64
C PHE A 93 -8.17 3.42 3.67
N ASP A 94 -9.03 3.35 4.69
CA ASP A 94 -10.02 2.28 4.86
C ASP A 94 -11.02 2.30 3.71
N ILE A 95 -11.54 3.50 3.42
CA ILE A 95 -12.53 3.73 2.36
C ILE A 95 -11.95 3.31 1.01
N GLU A 96 -10.73 3.75 0.69
CA GLU A 96 -10.10 3.39 -0.57
C GLU A 96 -9.80 1.89 -0.66
N SER A 97 -9.27 1.27 0.41
CA SER A 97 -8.98 -0.17 0.45
C SER A 97 -10.23 -1.02 0.25
N ILE A 98 -11.34 -0.65 0.89
CA ILE A 98 -12.63 -1.33 0.75
C ILE A 98 -13.18 -1.16 -0.67
N ASN A 99 -13.10 0.04 -1.24
CA ASN A 99 -13.59 0.30 -2.59
C ASN A 99 -12.73 -0.40 -3.65
N ALA A 100 -11.41 -0.42 -3.48
CA ALA A 100 -10.48 -1.17 -4.31
C ALA A 100 -10.78 -2.67 -4.28
N PHE A 101 -11.05 -3.23 -3.11
CA PHE A 101 -11.46 -4.63 -2.97
C PHE A 101 -12.72 -4.95 -3.76
N LYS A 102 -13.77 -4.14 -3.60
CA LYS A 102 -15.04 -4.31 -4.32
C LYS A 102 -14.85 -4.22 -5.83
N TRP A 103 -14.10 -3.22 -6.28
CA TRP A 103 -13.81 -3.00 -7.69
C TRP A 103 -13.03 -4.15 -8.31
N VAL A 104 -11.98 -4.65 -7.65
CA VAL A 104 -11.22 -5.83 -8.14
C VAL A 104 -12.10 -7.08 -8.16
N ALA A 105 -12.93 -7.29 -7.13
CA ALA A 105 -13.85 -8.42 -7.11
C ALA A 105 -14.82 -8.40 -8.31
N GLU A 106 -15.36 -7.23 -8.65
CA GLU A 106 -16.26 -7.07 -9.79
C GLU A 106 -15.52 -7.20 -11.13
N GLU A 107 -14.48 -6.40 -11.37
CA GLU A 107 -13.84 -6.28 -12.68
C GLU A 107 -12.96 -7.48 -13.04
N LYS A 108 -12.22 -8.02 -12.07
CA LYS A 108 -11.28 -9.13 -12.31
C LYS A 108 -11.95 -10.49 -12.12
N PHE A 109 -12.89 -10.60 -11.18
CA PHE A 109 -13.43 -11.87 -10.73
C PHE A 109 -14.95 -12.00 -10.80
N GLY A 110 -15.66 -11.04 -11.40
CA GLY A 110 -17.12 -11.06 -11.51
C GLY A 110 -17.70 -12.26 -12.29
N VAL A 111 -16.87 -13.00 -13.03
CA VAL A 111 -17.28 -14.25 -13.72
C VAL A 111 -17.12 -15.50 -12.86
N VAL A 112 -16.46 -15.41 -11.70
CA VAL A 112 -16.24 -16.53 -10.77
C VAL A 112 -16.79 -16.29 -9.37
N ILE A 113 -17.12 -15.04 -9.01
CA ILE A 113 -17.75 -14.65 -7.74
C ILE A 113 -19.24 -14.40 -7.98
N ASP A 114 -20.10 -15.15 -7.30
CA ASP A 114 -21.57 -14.97 -7.36
C ASP A 114 -22.06 -13.99 -6.28
N GLU A 115 -21.45 -14.04 -5.09
CA GLU A 115 -21.84 -13.19 -3.96
C GLU A 115 -20.59 -12.65 -3.24
N LEU A 116 -20.61 -11.35 -2.94
CA LEU A 116 -19.58 -10.68 -2.14
C LEU A 116 -20.23 -10.06 -0.90
N TYR A 117 -19.78 -10.48 0.29
CA TYR A 117 -20.18 -9.86 1.55
C TYR A 117 -19.04 -9.01 2.09
N VAL A 118 -19.23 -7.69 2.15
CA VAL A 118 -18.25 -6.77 2.71
C VAL A 118 -18.76 -6.20 4.02
N THR A 119 -17.93 -6.25 5.06
CA THR A 119 -18.20 -5.66 6.36
C THR A 119 -17.02 -4.84 6.84
N GLU A 120 -17.33 -3.79 7.60
CA GLU A 120 -16.35 -2.95 8.28
C GLU A 120 -16.66 -2.99 9.77
N ALA A 121 -15.66 -3.35 10.58
CA ALA A 121 -15.83 -3.55 12.02
C ALA A 121 -15.74 -2.24 12.83
N GLN A 122 -15.26 -1.14 12.25
CA GLN A 122 -15.11 0.16 12.94
C GLN A 122 -14.28 0.06 14.23
N PHE A 123 -13.20 -0.73 14.18
CA PHE A 123 -12.38 -1.12 15.34
C PHE A 123 -13.14 -1.84 16.47
N ASP A 124 -14.39 -2.29 16.27
CA ASP A 124 -15.14 -3.08 17.23
C ASP A 124 -14.89 -4.58 17.00
N VAL A 125 -14.17 -5.19 17.94
CA VAL A 125 -13.84 -6.63 17.92
C VAL A 125 -15.08 -7.51 17.97
N ALA A 126 -16.07 -7.16 18.81
CA ALA A 126 -17.29 -7.96 18.97
C ALA A 126 -18.13 -7.89 17.70
N LYS A 127 -18.21 -6.71 17.08
CA LYS A 127 -18.82 -6.53 15.77
C LYS A 127 -18.12 -7.37 14.70
N GLN A 128 -16.78 -7.34 14.64
CA GLN A 128 -16.04 -8.12 13.66
C GLN A 128 -16.33 -9.62 13.77
N ILE A 129 -16.36 -10.15 15.00
CA ILE A 129 -16.69 -11.56 15.25
C ILE A 129 -18.11 -11.86 14.75
N SER A 130 -19.10 -11.04 15.11
CA SER A 130 -20.48 -11.22 14.68
C SER A 130 -20.62 -11.18 13.15
N ASP A 131 -19.97 -10.23 12.50
CA ASP A 131 -19.98 -10.09 11.04
C ASP A 131 -19.42 -11.34 10.34
N ILE A 132 -18.31 -11.89 10.85
CA ILE A 132 -17.70 -13.11 10.32
C ILE A 132 -18.62 -14.32 10.56
N GLU A 133 -19.26 -14.43 11.73
CA GLU A 133 -20.21 -15.51 12.00
C GLU A 133 -21.45 -15.43 11.09
N ASP A 134 -21.94 -14.23 10.79
CA ASP A 134 -23.04 -14.02 9.86
C ASP A 134 -22.66 -14.43 8.43
N MET A 135 -21.44 -14.12 7.99
CA MET A 135 -20.92 -14.60 6.69
C MET A 135 -20.79 -16.12 6.66
N LEU A 136 -20.34 -16.73 7.75
CA LEU A 136 -20.26 -18.18 7.88
C LEU A 136 -21.65 -18.84 7.73
N VAL A 137 -22.68 -18.27 8.37
CA VAL A 137 -24.07 -18.74 8.23
C VAL A 137 -24.58 -18.58 6.79
N LYS A 138 -24.17 -17.52 6.09
CA LYS A 138 -24.49 -17.31 4.66
C LYS A 138 -23.75 -18.26 3.72
N GLY A 139 -22.83 -19.07 4.24
CA GLY A 139 -22.14 -20.13 3.50
C GLY A 139 -21.04 -19.60 2.60
N ILE A 140 -20.22 -18.66 3.07
CA ILE A 140 -19.04 -18.22 2.32
C ILE A 140 -18.10 -19.38 1.99
N ASP A 141 -17.53 -19.32 0.79
CA ASP A 141 -16.53 -20.26 0.32
C ASP A 141 -15.13 -19.92 0.78
N GLY A 142 -14.89 -18.67 1.15
CA GLY A 142 -13.60 -18.15 1.60
C GLY A 142 -13.74 -16.77 2.25
N LEU A 143 -12.77 -16.43 3.11
CA LEU A 143 -12.74 -15.14 3.81
C LEU A 143 -11.41 -14.43 3.55
N VAL A 144 -11.47 -13.16 3.17
CA VAL A 144 -10.37 -12.21 3.37
C VAL A 144 -10.66 -11.41 4.65
N VAL A 145 -9.70 -11.33 5.56
CA VAL A 145 -9.89 -10.63 6.84
C VAL A 145 -8.73 -9.69 7.15
N SER A 146 -9.04 -8.46 7.49
CA SER A 146 -8.11 -7.55 8.15
C SER A 146 -8.43 -7.49 9.64
N PRO A 147 -7.60 -8.04 10.54
CA PRO A 147 -7.94 -8.21 11.95
C PRO A 147 -8.05 -6.90 12.72
N THR A 148 -9.11 -6.75 13.52
CA THR A 148 -9.22 -5.68 14.54
C THR A 148 -8.35 -5.96 15.76
N SER A 149 -8.06 -7.23 16.03
CA SER A 149 -7.20 -7.66 17.15
C SER A 149 -6.32 -8.84 16.74
N PRO A 150 -5.02 -8.85 17.11
CA PRO A 150 -4.13 -9.97 16.83
C PRO A 150 -4.59 -11.29 17.46
N THR A 151 -5.30 -11.23 18.59
CA THR A 151 -5.64 -12.41 19.40
C THR A 151 -7.13 -12.66 19.54
N ALA A 152 -7.96 -11.61 19.64
CA ALA A 152 -9.36 -11.78 20.03
C ALA A 152 -10.23 -12.42 18.94
N ILE A 153 -9.84 -12.31 17.65
CA ILE A 153 -10.58 -12.91 16.54
C ILE A 153 -10.16 -14.36 16.24
N ILE A 154 -9.09 -14.87 16.87
CA ILE A 154 -8.57 -16.21 16.60
C ILE A 154 -9.67 -17.28 16.68
N PRO A 155 -10.56 -17.32 17.69
CA PRO A 155 -11.56 -18.38 17.79
C PRO A 155 -12.52 -18.45 16.60
N VAL A 156 -12.91 -17.31 16.02
CA VAL A 156 -13.82 -17.29 14.87
C VAL A 156 -13.07 -17.69 13.58
N ILE A 157 -11.80 -17.30 13.43
CA ILE A 157 -10.97 -17.72 12.29
C ILE A 157 -10.67 -19.22 12.34
N ASP A 158 -10.33 -19.74 13.52
CA ASP A 158 -10.12 -21.18 13.76
C ASP A 158 -11.36 -22.00 13.37
N LYS A 159 -12.56 -21.49 13.68
CA LYS A 159 -13.84 -22.12 13.31
C LYS A 159 -14.01 -22.23 11.80
N LEU A 160 -13.66 -21.19 11.02
CA LEU A 160 -13.69 -21.26 9.55
C LEU A 160 -12.69 -22.28 9.02
N HIS A 161 -11.44 -22.22 9.50
CA HIS A 161 -10.38 -23.13 9.08
C HIS A 161 -10.75 -24.60 9.35
N ASP A 162 -11.29 -24.90 10.54
CA ASP A 162 -11.69 -26.25 10.93
C ASP A 162 -12.90 -26.77 10.12
N GLN A 163 -13.69 -25.87 9.50
CA GLN A 163 -14.74 -26.21 8.54
C GLN A 163 -14.22 -26.34 7.09
N GLY A 164 -12.92 -26.19 6.87
CA GLY A 164 -12.31 -26.26 5.54
C GLY A 164 -12.54 -25.02 4.69
N ILE A 165 -12.88 -23.88 5.31
CA ILE A 165 -13.02 -22.60 4.62
C ILE A 165 -11.67 -21.88 4.68
N PRO A 166 -11.04 -21.56 3.52
CA PRO A 166 -9.78 -20.84 3.51
C PRO A 166 -9.93 -19.41 4.01
N VAL A 167 -8.95 -18.98 4.81
CA VAL A 167 -8.89 -17.62 5.35
C VAL A 167 -7.57 -16.97 4.94
N VAL A 168 -7.66 -15.84 4.24
CA VAL A 168 -6.52 -14.99 3.91
C VAL A 168 -6.53 -13.77 4.83
N VAL A 169 -5.54 -13.69 5.70
CA VAL A 169 -5.34 -12.54 6.59
C VAL A 169 -4.57 -11.46 5.85
N VAL A 170 -5.02 -10.20 5.92
CA VAL A 170 -4.41 -9.06 5.23
C VAL A 170 -4.13 -7.87 6.15
N LEU A 171 -3.09 -7.09 5.82
CA LEU A 171 -2.67 -5.84 6.48
C LEU A 171 -2.22 -6.02 7.94
N GLY A 172 -3.16 -6.08 8.87
CA GLY A 172 -2.92 -6.04 10.33
C GLY A 172 -2.22 -7.29 10.88
N GLU A 173 -1.80 -7.21 12.15
CA GLU A 173 -1.19 -8.34 12.86
C GLU A 173 -2.22 -9.43 13.23
N TYR A 174 -1.75 -10.68 13.24
CA TYR A 174 -2.54 -11.84 13.62
C TYR A 174 -1.64 -12.90 14.26
N ASP A 175 -1.96 -13.32 15.49
CA ASP A 175 -1.14 -14.26 16.26
C ASP A 175 -1.63 -15.71 16.13
N GLY A 176 -2.78 -15.93 15.49
CA GLY A 176 -3.34 -17.25 15.28
C GLY A 176 -2.57 -18.04 14.22
N SER A 177 -2.56 -19.37 14.34
CA SER A 177 -1.84 -20.25 13.41
C SER A 177 -2.72 -20.89 12.34
N LYS A 178 -4.05 -20.89 12.52
CA LYS A 178 -5.00 -21.53 11.60
C LYS A 178 -5.53 -20.57 10.53
N PHE A 179 -4.62 -20.11 9.69
CA PHE A 179 -4.96 -19.33 8.49
C PHE A 179 -4.40 -20.02 7.25
N THR A 180 -4.96 -19.72 6.08
CA THR A 180 -4.53 -20.28 4.81
C THR A 180 -3.38 -19.47 4.22
N ALA A 181 -3.51 -18.14 4.22
CA ALA A 181 -2.43 -17.25 3.82
C ALA A 181 -2.43 -15.95 4.65
N TYR A 182 -1.28 -15.30 4.74
CA TYR A 182 -1.08 -14.01 5.40
C TYR A 182 -0.33 -13.06 4.46
N ARG A 183 -0.86 -11.86 4.26
CA ARG A 183 -0.34 -10.80 3.37
C ARG A 183 -0.30 -9.49 4.13
N ALA A 184 0.87 -9.01 4.48
CA ALA A 184 1.00 -7.75 5.21
C ALA A 184 2.27 -7.02 4.79
N THR A 185 2.27 -5.71 4.92
CA THR A 185 3.52 -4.93 4.83
C THR A 185 4.25 -5.03 6.16
N ASP A 186 5.56 -5.21 6.12
CA ASP A 186 6.40 -5.24 7.32
C ASP A 186 6.44 -3.84 7.96
N ALA A 187 5.63 -3.66 9.02
CA ALA A 187 5.55 -2.41 9.78
C ALA A 187 6.88 -2.06 10.48
N GLN A 188 7.68 -3.06 10.89
CA GLN A 188 8.98 -2.83 11.47
C GLN A 188 9.94 -2.28 10.42
N ALA A 189 9.97 -2.88 9.24
CA ALA A 189 10.74 -2.37 8.11
C ALA A 189 10.29 -0.96 7.72
N PHE A 190 8.98 -0.69 7.65
CA PHE A 190 8.44 0.65 7.35
C PHE A 190 9.05 1.71 8.26
N GLY A 191 9.03 1.47 9.57
CA GLY A 191 9.54 2.47 10.50
C GLY A 191 11.05 2.60 10.49
N ARG A 192 11.74 1.46 10.39
CA ARG A 192 13.20 1.39 10.35
C ARG A 192 13.76 2.18 9.16
N VAL A 193 13.24 1.97 7.95
CA VAL A 193 13.79 2.64 6.74
C VAL A 193 13.64 4.16 6.80
N GLY A 194 12.52 4.66 7.34
CA GLY A 194 12.33 6.10 7.54
C GLY A 194 13.31 6.68 8.56
N ALA A 195 13.58 5.96 9.65
CA ALA A 195 14.55 6.39 10.65
C ALA A 195 15.99 6.35 10.12
N GLU A 196 16.39 5.28 9.42
CA GLU A 196 17.71 5.14 8.79
C GLU A 196 17.96 6.28 7.79
N TRP A 197 16.97 6.59 6.95
CA TRP A 197 17.06 7.73 6.02
C TRP A 197 17.19 9.06 6.75
N LEU A 198 16.45 9.28 7.85
CA LEU A 198 16.55 10.53 8.60
C LEU A 198 17.93 10.67 9.25
N VAL A 199 18.48 9.58 9.81
CA VAL A 199 19.87 9.55 10.32
C VAL A 199 20.87 9.91 9.22
N GLU A 200 20.70 9.38 8.01
CA GLU A 200 21.54 9.69 6.85
C GLU A 200 21.47 11.19 6.52
N LYS A 201 20.27 11.77 6.41
CA LYS A 201 20.09 13.21 6.12
C LYS A 201 20.71 14.11 7.17
N LEU A 202 20.55 13.76 8.44
CA LEU A 202 21.18 14.48 9.53
C LEU A 202 22.71 14.35 9.47
N THR A 203 23.22 13.17 9.13
CA THR A 203 24.66 12.94 8.96
C THR A 203 25.24 13.77 7.82
N GLU A 204 24.56 13.83 6.67
CA GLU A 204 24.94 14.66 5.52
C GLU A 204 24.99 16.15 5.90
N LYS A 205 23.94 16.64 6.57
CA LYS A 205 23.83 18.04 7.02
C LYS A 205 24.94 18.41 8.01
N ASN A 206 25.23 17.52 8.95
CA ASN A 206 26.01 17.83 10.14
C ASN A 206 27.44 17.27 10.15
N GLY A 207 27.81 16.44 9.16
CA GLY A 207 29.10 15.75 9.07
C GLY A 207 29.28 14.58 10.07
N ALA A 208 28.25 14.26 10.85
CA ALA A 208 28.19 13.20 11.85
C ALA A 208 26.71 12.92 12.18
N PRO A 209 26.34 11.70 12.66
CA PRO A 209 24.97 11.38 13.03
C PRO A 209 24.56 12.12 14.31
N LYS A 210 24.16 13.39 14.14
CA LYS A 210 23.71 14.28 15.22
C LYS A 210 22.55 15.14 14.76
N GLY A 211 21.69 15.51 15.69
CA GLY A 211 20.58 16.43 15.47
C GLY A 211 19.39 16.12 16.37
N ASP A 212 18.50 17.10 16.54
CA ASP A 212 17.27 16.90 17.29
C ASP A 212 16.14 16.54 16.30
N ILE A 213 15.31 15.56 16.63
CA ILE A 213 14.14 15.17 15.82
C ILE A 213 12.88 15.10 16.69
N ILE A 214 11.72 15.34 16.07
CA ILE A 214 10.42 15.05 16.66
C ILE A 214 9.77 13.87 15.96
N ALA A 215 8.92 13.14 16.67
CA ALA A 215 8.18 12.00 16.16
C ALA A 215 6.67 12.24 16.16
N ILE A 216 6.02 12.11 15.00
CA ILE A 216 4.55 12.16 14.86
C ILE A 216 4.06 10.75 14.53
N ARG A 217 3.40 10.14 15.52
CA ARG A 217 3.02 8.74 15.57
C ARG A 217 1.56 8.52 15.18
N GLY A 218 1.19 7.26 15.00
CA GLY A 218 -0.14 6.82 14.60
C GLY A 218 -1.12 6.78 15.77
N VAL A 219 -1.87 5.67 15.88
CA VAL A 219 -2.74 5.40 17.03
C VAL A 219 -1.96 4.59 18.06
N ALA A 220 -1.83 5.13 19.27
CA ALA A 220 -1.11 4.48 20.36
C ALA A 220 -1.66 3.06 20.65
N GLY A 221 -0.76 2.08 20.70
CA GLY A 221 -1.10 0.68 20.97
C GLY A 221 -1.64 -0.09 19.77
N ALA A 222 -1.91 0.56 18.63
CA ALA A 222 -2.21 -0.14 17.39
C ALA A 222 -0.96 -0.88 16.91
N ALA A 223 -1.13 -2.13 16.49
CA ALA A 223 -0.06 -3.01 15.99
C ALA A 223 0.85 -2.33 14.97
N ALA A 224 0.27 -1.60 13.99
CA ALA A 224 1.02 -0.87 12.99
C ALA A 224 1.90 0.24 13.59
N ASP A 225 1.40 1.03 14.55
CA ASP A 225 2.19 2.07 15.23
C ASP A 225 3.33 1.44 16.05
N VAL A 226 3.03 0.40 16.83
CA VAL A 226 4.04 -0.32 17.63
C VAL A 226 5.13 -0.92 16.73
N GLY A 227 4.75 -1.47 15.58
CA GLY A 227 5.69 -1.96 14.58
C GLY A 227 6.57 -0.86 14.01
N ARG A 228 5.96 0.22 13.53
CA ARG A 228 6.67 1.35 12.91
C ARG A 228 7.58 2.06 13.93
N TRP A 229 7.09 2.38 15.12
CA TRP A 229 7.86 3.13 16.10
C TRP A 229 8.72 2.25 17.00
N GLU A 230 8.11 1.47 17.89
CA GLU A 230 8.83 0.78 18.99
C GLU A 230 9.79 -0.29 18.49
N ARG A 231 9.42 -1.03 17.43
CA ARG A 231 10.25 -2.10 16.85
C ARG A 231 11.10 -1.63 15.68
N GLY A 232 10.65 -0.58 14.98
CA GLY A 232 11.24 -0.09 13.74
C GLY A 232 12.15 1.11 13.94
N ALA A 233 11.57 2.29 14.09
CA ALA A 233 12.28 3.57 14.08
C ALA A 233 13.05 3.87 15.38
N LYS A 234 12.41 3.66 16.53
CA LYS A 234 13.01 4.00 17.83
C LYS A 234 14.34 3.29 18.09
N PRO A 235 14.49 1.97 17.82
CA PRO A 235 15.77 1.29 17.98
C PRO A 235 16.89 1.83 17.08
N VAL A 236 16.55 2.36 15.90
CA VAL A 236 17.52 3.02 15.02
C VAL A 236 18.03 4.28 15.71
N PHE A 237 17.15 5.18 16.14
CA PHE A 237 17.55 6.41 16.83
C PHE A 237 18.32 6.14 18.12
N ASP A 238 17.90 5.14 18.92
CA ASP A 238 18.60 4.74 20.15
C ASP A 238 20.05 4.27 19.89
N SER A 239 20.37 3.86 18.66
CA SER A 239 21.73 3.46 18.25
C SER A 239 22.65 4.65 17.92
N TYR A 240 22.11 5.88 17.85
CA TYR A 240 22.85 7.11 17.56
C TYR A 240 22.65 8.13 18.70
N PRO A 241 23.50 8.14 19.74
CA PRO A 241 23.26 8.91 20.97
C PRO A 241 23.20 10.44 20.78
N ASP A 242 23.77 10.96 19.68
CA ASP A 242 23.76 12.37 19.33
C ASP A 242 22.57 12.76 18.44
N ILE A 243 21.74 11.79 18.02
CA ILE A 243 20.42 12.02 17.43
C ILE A 243 19.37 11.85 18.52
N LYS A 244 18.67 12.93 18.85
CA LYS A 244 17.75 12.96 20.00
C LYS A 244 16.32 13.10 19.54
N VAL A 245 15.46 12.17 19.97
CA VAL A 245 14.02 12.37 19.91
C VAL A 245 13.62 13.33 21.02
N VAL A 246 13.47 14.62 20.69
CA VAL A 246 13.20 15.69 21.67
C VAL A 246 11.73 15.81 22.04
N GLY A 247 10.84 15.26 21.22
CA GLY A 247 9.41 15.17 21.50
C GLY A 247 8.71 14.13 20.62
N GLU A 248 7.66 13.52 21.14
CA GLU A 248 6.78 12.60 20.41
C GLU A 248 5.31 12.95 20.65
N GLY A 249 4.45 12.71 19.68
CA GLY A 249 3.00 12.89 19.81
C GLY A 249 2.21 12.01 18.86
N GLN A 250 0.96 11.73 19.19
CA GLN A 250 0.07 10.86 18.41
C GLN A 250 -0.79 11.70 17.48
N GLY A 251 -0.53 11.66 16.17
CA GLY A 251 -1.33 12.33 15.14
C GLY A 251 -2.47 11.46 14.59
N LEU A 252 -2.60 10.21 15.07
CA LEU A 252 -3.71 9.29 14.76
C LEU A 252 -3.89 8.99 13.27
N TRP A 253 -2.82 9.13 12.48
CA TRP A 253 -2.85 9.06 11.00
C TRP A 253 -3.80 10.06 10.34
N ALA A 254 -4.26 11.09 11.06
CA ALA A 254 -5.21 12.07 10.60
C ALA A 254 -4.55 13.43 10.38
N TYR A 255 -5.00 14.17 9.37
CA TYR A 255 -4.45 15.50 9.05
C TYR A 255 -4.61 16.47 10.23
N ASP A 256 -5.83 16.64 10.76
CA ASP A 256 -6.11 17.65 11.80
C ASP A 256 -5.34 17.37 13.11
N GLU A 257 -5.31 16.11 13.54
CA GLU A 257 -4.61 15.74 14.77
C GLU A 257 -3.09 15.75 14.58
N GLY A 258 -2.60 15.30 13.41
CA GLY A 258 -1.20 15.47 13.01
C GLY A 258 -0.77 16.93 13.00
N ARG A 259 -1.62 17.83 12.51
CA ARG A 259 -1.41 19.28 12.54
C ARG A 259 -1.31 19.81 13.96
N ARG A 260 -2.27 19.46 14.83
CA ARG A 260 -2.27 19.86 16.25
C ARG A 260 -0.99 19.43 16.97
N VAL A 261 -0.54 18.19 16.71
CA VAL A 261 0.70 17.65 17.26
C VAL A 261 1.92 18.39 16.70
N ALA A 262 1.99 18.59 15.39
CA ALA A 262 3.07 19.33 14.74
C ALA A 262 3.19 20.76 15.27
N GLU A 263 2.08 21.49 15.38
CA GLU A 263 2.03 22.84 15.96
C GLU A 263 2.58 22.87 17.39
N SER A 264 2.18 21.91 18.23
CA SER A 264 2.66 21.80 19.60
C SER A 264 4.16 21.50 19.66
N LEU A 265 4.62 20.49 18.92
CA LEU A 265 6.00 20.03 18.94
C LEU A 265 6.96 21.07 18.33
N LEU A 266 6.61 21.69 17.21
CA LEU A 266 7.42 22.74 16.57
C LEU A 266 7.41 24.06 17.36
N THR A 267 6.39 24.30 18.20
CA THR A 267 6.43 25.43 19.13
C THR A 267 7.37 25.15 20.31
N ALA A 268 7.40 23.91 20.81
CA ALA A 268 8.29 23.50 21.89
C ALA A 268 9.75 23.33 21.43
N HIS A 269 9.95 22.94 20.17
CA HIS A 269 11.24 22.61 19.57
C HIS A 269 11.37 23.26 18.18
N PRO A 270 11.45 24.60 18.07
CA PRO A 270 11.48 25.30 16.79
C PRO A 270 12.76 25.04 15.97
N ASP A 271 13.84 24.62 16.63
CA ASP A 271 15.16 24.39 16.01
C ASP A 271 15.40 22.90 15.68
N VAL A 272 14.34 22.09 15.63
CA VAL A 272 14.46 20.65 15.32
C VAL A 272 15.01 20.45 13.90
N ASP A 273 15.87 19.44 13.71
CA ASP A 273 16.56 19.17 12.46
C ASP A 273 15.78 18.25 11.51
N GLY A 274 14.74 17.56 12.00
CA GLY A 274 13.96 16.63 11.20
C GLY A 274 12.70 16.12 11.90
N ILE A 275 11.78 15.55 11.11
CA ILE A 275 10.53 14.96 11.60
C ILE A 275 10.44 13.53 11.11
N TRP A 276 10.38 12.59 12.05
CA TRP A 276 9.92 11.24 11.73
C TRP A 276 8.40 11.20 11.89
N SER A 277 7.68 10.97 10.81
CA SER A 277 6.24 10.78 10.79
C SER A 277 5.88 9.47 10.11
N CYS A 278 4.93 8.74 10.70
CA CYS A 278 4.51 7.43 10.20
C CYS A 278 3.20 7.44 9.41
N GLY A 279 2.81 8.58 8.82
CA GLY A 279 1.65 8.63 7.93
C GLY A 279 1.58 9.91 7.10
N GLY A 280 1.13 9.77 5.85
CA GLY A 280 1.26 10.82 4.83
C GLY A 280 0.40 12.07 5.11
N GLN A 281 -0.80 11.90 5.68
CA GLN A 281 -1.64 13.05 6.08
C GLN A 281 -0.98 13.90 7.18
N MET A 282 -0.36 13.25 8.16
CA MET A 282 0.33 13.94 9.26
C MET A 282 1.63 14.59 8.78
N SER A 283 2.33 13.95 7.84
CA SER A 283 3.54 14.52 7.23
C SER A 283 3.24 15.76 6.39
N LEU A 284 2.14 15.75 5.62
CA LEU A 284 1.65 16.94 4.94
C LEU A 284 1.33 18.06 5.94
N ALA A 285 0.55 17.75 6.98
CA ALA A 285 0.19 18.72 8.00
C ALA A 285 1.43 19.35 8.67
N ALA A 286 2.44 18.53 9.01
CA ALA A 286 3.69 19.01 9.60
C ALA A 286 4.47 19.93 8.65
N ALA A 287 4.52 19.60 7.36
CA ALA A 287 5.20 20.40 6.35
C ALA A 287 4.53 21.77 6.14
N GLU A 288 3.19 21.80 6.13
CA GLU A 288 2.43 23.06 6.05
C GLU A 288 2.61 23.91 7.31
N VAL A 289 2.66 23.31 8.51
CA VAL A 289 2.93 24.04 9.76
C VAL A 289 4.33 24.65 9.77
N ILE A 290 5.35 23.96 9.23
CA ILE A 290 6.71 24.52 9.05
C ILE A 290 6.64 25.78 8.18
N GLU A 291 5.96 25.69 7.03
CA GLU A 291 5.84 26.79 6.09
C GLU A 291 5.08 27.99 6.68
N GLU A 292 3.96 27.75 7.35
CA GLU A 292 3.15 28.80 7.98
C GLU A 292 3.87 29.51 9.13
N LYS A 293 4.72 28.78 9.88
CA LYS A 293 5.56 29.36 10.93
C LYS A 293 6.80 30.08 10.36
N GLY A 294 7.06 29.96 9.07
CA GLY A 294 8.26 30.50 8.43
C GLY A 294 9.55 29.84 8.93
N LEU A 295 9.48 28.57 9.33
CA LEU A 295 10.64 27.77 9.72
C LEU A 295 11.37 27.26 8.48
N ASP A 296 12.65 26.93 8.64
CA ASP A 296 13.44 26.30 7.58
C ASP A 296 12.84 24.94 7.20
N LEU A 297 12.90 24.61 5.91
CA LEU A 297 12.50 23.28 5.43
C LEU A 297 13.48 22.24 5.99
N ILE A 298 12.94 21.26 6.69
CA ILE A 298 13.67 20.14 7.29
C ILE A 298 13.21 18.81 6.68
N PRO A 299 14.05 17.76 6.68
CA PRO A 299 13.64 16.43 6.22
C PRO A 299 12.46 15.88 7.03
N ILE A 300 11.46 15.34 6.33
CA ILE A 300 10.26 14.73 6.92
C ILE A 300 10.05 13.36 6.27
N THR A 301 9.82 12.31 7.08
CA THR A 301 9.35 11.01 6.54
C THR A 301 7.84 11.03 6.30
N GLY A 302 7.35 10.28 5.33
CA GLY A 302 5.92 10.21 5.00
C GLY A 302 5.44 8.83 4.57
N GLU A 303 4.36 8.84 3.79
CA GLU A 303 3.67 7.67 3.26
C GLU A 303 3.00 8.08 1.94
N ASP A 304 2.34 7.16 1.24
CA ASP A 304 1.79 7.32 -0.10
C ASP A 304 0.48 8.15 -0.20
N TYR A 305 0.34 9.16 0.64
CA TYR A 305 -0.76 10.14 0.56
C TYR A 305 -0.51 11.14 -0.57
N ASN A 306 -1.43 11.26 -1.52
CA ASN A 306 -1.23 12.08 -2.72
C ASN A 306 -1.01 13.56 -2.40
N GLY A 307 -1.70 14.11 -1.40
CA GLY A 307 -1.48 15.48 -0.96
C GLY A 307 -0.04 15.74 -0.48
N PHE A 308 0.56 14.77 0.21
CA PHE A 308 1.96 14.85 0.63
C PHE A 308 2.91 14.81 -0.56
N TYR A 309 2.64 13.96 -1.56
CA TYR A 309 3.47 13.89 -2.78
C TYR A 309 3.37 15.16 -3.63
N LYS A 310 2.20 15.78 -3.71
CA LYS A 310 2.05 17.08 -4.36
C LYS A 310 2.84 18.17 -3.65
N TYR A 311 2.73 18.25 -2.32
CA TYR A 311 3.52 19.18 -1.53
C TYR A 311 5.02 18.95 -1.76
N TRP A 312 5.44 17.68 -1.72
CA TRP A 312 6.83 17.31 -1.94
C TRP A 312 7.33 17.80 -3.29
N VAL A 313 6.68 17.42 -4.39
CA VAL A 313 7.07 17.81 -5.74
C VAL A 313 7.09 19.34 -5.90
N ALA A 314 6.11 20.04 -5.34
CA ALA A 314 6.04 21.50 -5.40
C ALA A 314 7.17 22.22 -4.64
N ASN A 315 7.80 21.55 -3.67
CA ASN A 315 8.79 22.16 -2.77
C ASN A 315 10.22 21.60 -2.93
N LYS A 316 10.45 20.65 -3.85
CA LYS A 316 11.80 20.12 -4.15
C LYS A 316 12.80 21.23 -4.48
N ASP A 317 12.41 22.18 -5.33
CA ASP A 317 13.28 23.30 -5.73
C ASP A 317 13.61 24.27 -4.58
N ARG A 318 12.84 24.22 -3.48
CA ARG A 318 13.09 24.98 -2.25
C ARG A 318 13.97 24.21 -1.26
N GLY A 319 14.38 22.98 -1.60
CA GLY A 319 15.21 22.12 -0.75
C GLY A 319 14.43 21.16 0.14
N PHE A 320 13.10 21.00 -0.07
CA PHE A 320 12.36 19.96 0.64
C PHE A 320 12.80 18.56 0.17
N THR A 321 13.08 17.69 1.13
CA THR A 321 13.51 16.29 0.90
C THR A 321 12.72 15.37 1.82
N SER A 322 12.39 14.18 1.34
CA SER A 322 11.56 13.22 2.05
C SER A 322 11.87 11.78 1.64
N ILE A 323 11.31 10.85 2.40
CA ILE A 323 11.19 9.43 2.05
C ILE A 323 9.77 8.99 2.41
N SER A 324 9.18 8.11 1.60
CA SER A 324 7.88 7.51 1.89
C SER A 324 7.97 6.00 1.75
N PRO A 325 8.25 5.26 2.83
CA PRO A 325 7.83 3.86 2.90
C PRO A 325 6.30 3.82 2.74
N THR A 326 5.80 2.93 1.90
CA THR A 326 4.37 2.85 1.61
C THR A 326 3.73 1.70 2.36
N TYR A 327 2.46 1.88 2.74
CA TYR A 327 1.63 0.84 3.33
C TYR A 327 0.42 0.62 2.42
N PRO A 328 0.57 -0.20 1.38
CA PRO A 328 -0.29 -0.06 0.22
C PRO A 328 -1.71 -0.61 0.42
N SER A 329 -2.71 0.10 -0.10
CA SER A 329 -4.11 -0.35 -0.11
C SER A 329 -4.29 -1.60 -0.98
N TRP A 330 -3.40 -1.83 -1.96
CA TRP A 330 -3.44 -3.03 -2.82
C TRP A 330 -3.23 -4.35 -2.06
N ILE A 331 -2.69 -4.36 -0.84
CA ILE A 331 -2.55 -5.57 -0.02
C ILE A 331 -3.91 -6.23 0.23
N ALA A 332 -4.98 -5.44 0.37
CA ALA A 332 -6.34 -5.99 0.49
C ALA A 332 -6.76 -6.76 -0.78
N THR A 333 -6.46 -6.21 -1.96
CA THR A 333 -6.78 -6.84 -3.25
C THR A 333 -5.89 -8.03 -3.57
N GLU A 334 -4.64 -8.01 -3.12
CA GLU A 334 -3.74 -9.18 -3.17
C GLU A 334 -4.24 -10.34 -2.30
N GLY A 335 -4.92 -10.02 -1.19
CA GLY A 335 -5.63 -11.01 -0.38
C GLY A 335 -6.77 -11.69 -1.15
N LEU A 336 -7.53 -10.93 -1.94
CA LEU A 336 -8.56 -11.48 -2.82
C LEU A 336 -7.96 -12.36 -3.91
N ASP A 337 -6.93 -11.88 -4.60
CA ASP A 337 -6.20 -12.65 -5.61
C ASP A 337 -5.70 -13.99 -5.03
N THR A 338 -5.06 -13.93 -3.86
CA THR A 338 -4.58 -15.12 -3.13
C THR A 338 -5.72 -16.07 -2.80
N LEU A 339 -6.86 -15.56 -2.33
CA LEU A 339 -8.02 -16.39 -1.98
C LEU A 339 -8.60 -17.09 -3.21
N ILE A 340 -8.74 -16.38 -4.33
CA ILE A 340 -9.26 -16.95 -5.57
C ILE A 340 -8.32 -18.02 -6.12
N SER A 341 -7.00 -17.79 -6.12
CA SER A 341 -6.00 -18.82 -6.48
C SER A 341 -6.15 -20.08 -5.64
N VAL A 342 -6.30 -19.94 -4.32
CA VAL A 342 -6.52 -21.06 -3.40
C VAL A 342 -7.82 -21.82 -3.73
N LEU A 343 -8.92 -21.11 -4.01
CA LEU A 343 -10.20 -21.72 -4.39
C LEU A 343 -10.16 -22.40 -5.76
N MET A 344 -9.31 -21.92 -6.68
CA MET A 344 -9.02 -22.61 -7.95
C MET A 344 -8.13 -23.86 -7.78
N GLY A 345 -7.61 -24.09 -6.57
CA GLY A 345 -6.77 -25.23 -6.23
C GLY A 345 -5.28 -24.99 -6.42
N GLU A 346 -4.86 -23.75 -6.60
CA GLU A 346 -3.44 -23.39 -6.67
C GLU A 346 -2.80 -23.42 -5.27
N SER A 347 -1.48 -23.62 -5.25
CA SER A 347 -0.68 -23.48 -4.03
C SER A 347 -0.13 -22.06 -3.96
N VAL A 348 -0.19 -21.45 -2.78
CA VAL A 348 0.30 -20.09 -2.52
C VAL A 348 1.28 -20.12 -1.36
N VAL A 349 2.14 -19.10 -1.26
CA VAL A 349 2.98 -18.92 -0.08
C VAL A 349 2.09 -18.62 1.12
N LYS A 350 2.28 -19.33 2.21
CA LYS A 350 1.47 -19.20 3.42
C LYS A 350 1.65 -17.84 4.07
N THR A 351 2.88 -17.39 4.29
CA THR A 351 3.14 -16.07 4.89
C THR A 351 4.02 -15.25 3.98
N LEU A 352 3.54 -14.07 3.61
CA LEU A 352 4.27 -13.11 2.80
C LEU A 352 4.19 -11.73 3.46
N LEU A 353 5.32 -11.33 4.04
CA LEU A 353 5.53 -9.97 4.53
C LEU A 353 6.24 -9.18 3.45
N TYR A 354 5.54 -8.20 2.88
CA TYR A 354 6.09 -7.35 1.84
C TYR A 354 7.03 -6.34 2.50
N PRO A 355 8.27 -6.17 1.99
CA PRO A 355 9.02 -4.98 2.32
C PRO A 355 8.23 -3.76 1.85
N PRO A 356 8.21 -2.66 2.61
CA PRO A 356 7.50 -1.46 2.20
C PRO A 356 8.09 -0.97 0.88
N PRO A 357 7.28 -0.82 -0.19
CA PRO A 357 7.72 -0.07 -1.36
C PRO A 357 8.16 1.33 -0.92
N MET A 358 9.11 1.89 -1.65
CA MET A 358 9.79 3.11 -1.22
C MET A 358 9.70 4.17 -2.31
N VAL A 359 9.25 5.35 -1.93
CA VAL A 359 9.29 6.56 -2.74
C VAL A 359 10.33 7.52 -2.17
N THR A 360 11.14 8.09 -3.04
CA THR A 360 12.29 8.94 -2.75
C THR A 360 12.23 10.22 -3.60
N ASP A 361 13.12 11.17 -3.34
CA ASP A 361 13.21 12.42 -4.13
C ASP A 361 13.34 12.17 -5.64
N ASP A 362 14.05 11.10 -6.01
CA ASP A 362 14.29 10.70 -7.40
C ASP A 362 13.06 10.07 -8.07
N THR A 363 12.12 9.54 -7.28
CA THR A 363 11.05 8.70 -7.79
C THR A 363 9.65 9.27 -7.58
N VAL A 364 9.46 10.24 -6.67
CA VAL A 364 8.15 10.81 -6.31
C VAL A 364 7.34 11.32 -7.51
N GLU A 365 7.99 11.86 -8.54
CA GLU A 365 7.33 12.35 -9.76
C GLU A 365 6.63 11.24 -10.56
N ASN A 366 7.04 9.97 -10.37
CA ASN A 366 6.38 8.83 -11.00
C ASN A 366 5.12 8.38 -10.25
N TYR A 367 4.95 8.79 -8.99
CA TYR A 367 3.88 8.33 -8.12
C TYR A 367 2.85 9.43 -7.78
N VAL A 368 3.24 10.70 -7.84
CA VAL A 368 2.31 11.81 -7.63
C VAL A 368 1.19 11.77 -8.68
N ALA A 369 -0.05 11.96 -8.24
CA ALA A 369 -1.22 12.08 -9.10
C ALA A 369 -1.73 13.53 -9.11
N PRO A 370 -1.16 14.42 -9.95
CA PRO A 370 -1.40 15.86 -9.88
C PRO A 370 -2.86 16.24 -10.21
N ASP A 371 -3.54 15.42 -11.00
CA ASP A 371 -4.92 15.62 -11.47
C ASP A 371 -5.97 14.89 -10.61
N LEU A 372 -5.55 14.18 -9.56
CA LEU A 372 -6.43 13.56 -8.56
C LEU A 372 -6.45 14.37 -7.26
N PRO A 373 -7.47 14.26 -6.39
CA PRO A 373 -7.48 14.93 -5.10
C PRO A 373 -6.35 14.48 -4.17
N ASP A 374 -6.11 15.25 -3.13
CA ASP A 374 -5.09 14.95 -2.13
C ASP A 374 -5.40 13.68 -1.34
N SER A 375 -6.70 13.36 -1.19
CA SER A 375 -7.22 12.29 -0.35
C SER A 375 -6.93 10.86 -0.85
N ILE A 376 -6.29 10.71 -2.01
CA ILE A 376 -5.96 9.41 -2.62
C ILE A 376 -4.72 8.80 -1.97
N TRP A 377 -4.73 7.49 -1.84
CA TRP A 377 -3.55 6.68 -1.51
C TRP A 377 -2.99 6.09 -2.80
N VAL A 378 -1.81 6.56 -3.22
CA VAL A 378 -1.33 6.29 -4.58
C VAL A 378 -0.81 4.87 -4.77
N ALA A 379 -0.48 4.14 -3.69
CA ALA A 379 -0.11 2.73 -3.77
C ALA A 379 -1.36 1.83 -3.75
N THR A 380 -2.19 1.96 -4.78
CA THR A 380 -3.46 1.25 -4.95
C THR A 380 -3.47 0.37 -6.19
N SER A 381 -4.33 -0.66 -6.20
CA SER A 381 -4.54 -1.52 -7.38
C SER A 381 -5.50 -0.92 -8.39
N VAL A 382 -6.18 0.17 -8.02
CA VAL A 382 -7.20 0.83 -8.83
C VAL A 382 -6.52 1.70 -9.90
N PRO A 383 -6.84 1.52 -11.20
CA PRO A 383 -6.27 2.34 -12.26
C PRO A 383 -6.62 3.82 -12.09
N HIS A 384 -5.68 4.69 -12.45
CA HIS A 384 -5.81 6.16 -12.36
C HIS A 384 -7.13 6.70 -12.95
N GLU A 385 -7.56 6.17 -14.10
CA GLU A 385 -8.79 6.59 -14.77
C GLU A 385 -10.08 6.18 -14.03
N ILE A 386 -10.01 5.16 -13.18
CA ILE A 386 -11.11 4.76 -12.29
C ILE A 386 -11.12 5.65 -11.06
N LEU A 387 -9.95 5.95 -10.48
CA LEU A 387 -9.84 6.92 -9.38
C LEU A 387 -10.42 8.28 -9.80
N LYS A 388 -10.14 8.76 -11.02
CA LYS A 388 -10.78 9.98 -11.55
C LYS A 388 -12.31 9.95 -11.54
N GLN A 389 -12.92 8.78 -11.67
CA GLN A 389 -14.39 8.65 -11.67
C GLN A 389 -14.96 8.67 -10.26
N TRP A 390 -14.25 8.09 -9.29
CA TRP A 390 -14.69 8.05 -7.89
C TRP A 390 -14.67 9.43 -7.23
N TYR A 391 -13.79 10.32 -7.69
CA TYR A 391 -13.54 11.61 -7.07
C TYR A 391 -13.89 12.81 -7.97
N LYS A 392 -14.81 12.61 -8.92
CA LYS A 392 -15.33 13.65 -9.81
C LYS A 392 -16.41 14.52 -9.20
#